data_AF-A0A6C0F0B3-F1
#
_entry.id   AF-A0A6C0F0B3-F1
#
_cell.length_a   1.000
_cell.length_b   1.000
_cell.length_c   1.000
_cell.angle_alpha   90.00
_cell.angle_beta   90.00
_cell.angle_gamma   90.00
#
_symmetry.space_group_name_H-M   'P 1'
#
loop_
_entity.id
_entity.type
_entity.pdbx_description
1 polymer ?
#
loop_
_entity_poly.entity_id
_entity_poly.type
_entity_poly.pdbx_seq_one_letter_code
_entity_poly.pdbx_strand_id
1 'polypeptide(L)'
;MADKTNTPTISPTNNTPPPATNIPKTNTAPPPTNNTPKINNLLPTNNAPKTNNKAKAANERKKSMSSFDEITEQGSNMFSDMFGTKKSNSDPFSINKTGSDNGKNEKKNSNVNEKKNRNGTENKNETSNDNTLQTAKEESGVYEVVSENYLLLLGITAAIIIMIIIYFFSESFRVDRSVSKMLVYQGFQQIMSFNYSSLGNKRLGDFYVSSAYNAAHSGYQMYDYTSDKIVLSVLQSSARYLEFNVFNSEFGAKAFPVVSMGYKVGEWKMMVTDTPLESIFQTILDNAFKIYDGVNGVNNPDDPVFIGLNLNTNSNLDCLNLIGYLITKYFSTRLLNNEYSFQNNDDIADITMAQLMGKVVIFASDGFQGSGLEEIVNYSWDNINNSPKHKMQRLLWSDIMVPGYDSNKLIEFNRTGLTIIVPHDEGDFFNTNYDTNKAFELGCQFIAMEFQYVDSNMDNYITKFKKTSFIMKDEDLQKGRKNATKAFTTKPQTTTSSTSSTSSTSSTSSTSKAKSSPTTPKTTIAKDIDKSSPTTPTTTRAKRI
;
A
#
# COMPACT_ATOMS: atom_id res chain seq x y z
N MET A 1 9.15 35.18 -55.09
CA MET A 1 8.31 36.36 -55.41
C MET A 1 8.15 37.17 -54.14
N ALA A 2 8.60 38.42 -54.21
CA ALA A 2 8.43 39.59 -53.34
C ALA A 2 7.80 39.44 -51.93
N ASP A 3 8.61 39.78 -50.92
CA ASP A 3 8.51 41.00 -50.10
C ASP A 3 7.25 41.21 -49.22
N LYS A 4 7.43 41.19 -47.89
CA LYS A 4 7.39 42.43 -47.06
C LYS A 4 7.53 42.17 -45.56
N THR A 5 8.38 43.01 -45.00
CA THR A 5 8.72 43.26 -43.59
C THR A 5 7.59 43.94 -42.81
N ASN A 6 7.55 43.76 -41.49
CA ASN A 6 6.94 44.74 -40.58
C ASN A 6 7.55 44.65 -39.17
N THR A 7 8.31 45.69 -38.84
CA THR A 7 8.81 46.09 -37.53
C THR A 7 7.81 47.04 -36.87
N PRO A 8 7.68 47.09 -35.53
CA PRO A 8 7.10 48.25 -34.86
C PRO A 8 8.16 49.14 -34.19
N THR A 9 7.99 50.43 -34.41
CA THR A 9 8.80 51.57 -33.99
C THR A 9 8.54 51.97 -32.53
N ILE A 10 9.60 52.39 -31.85
CA ILE A 10 9.63 53.02 -30.51
C ILE A 10 9.24 54.51 -30.61
N SER A 11 8.56 55.05 -29.60
CA SER A 11 8.66 56.49 -29.25
C SER A 11 8.38 56.74 -27.75
N PRO A 12 8.91 57.84 -27.18
CA PRO A 12 9.35 57.91 -25.78
C PRO A 12 8.58 58.94 -24.92
N THR A 13 8.54 58.77 -23.60
CA THR A 13 8.26 59.88 -22.66
C THR A 13 8.82 59.64 -21.25
N ASN A 14 9.83 60.44 -20.91
CA ASN A 14 10.09 61.21 -19.69
C ASN A 14 9.97 60.62 -18.26
N ASN A 15 11.13 60.65 -17.60
CA ASN A 15 11.40 60.68 -16.17
C ASN A 15 10.71 61.84 -15.42
N THR A 16 10.16 61.61 -14.21
CA THR A 16 10.72 62.08 -12.91
C THR A 16 9.84 61.65 -11.71
N PRO A 17 10.41 61.45 -10.50
CA PRO A 17 9.74 60.85 -9.35
C PRO A 17 9.28 61.88 -8.28
N PRO A 18 8.30 61.54 -7.43
CA PRO A 18 8.03 62.23 -6.17
C PRO A 18 8.50 61.42 -4.93
N PRO A 19 8.60 62.06 -3.74
CA PRO A 19 9.77 61.96 -2.88
C PRO A 19 9.62 61.07 -1.64
N ALA A 20 10.78 60.75 -1.07
CA ALA A 20 10.97 60.20 0.27
C ALA A 20 10.45 61.17 1.34
N THR A 21 9.72 60.64 2.32
CA THR A 21 9.37 61.34 3.56
C THR A 21 9.96 60.64 4.76
N ASN A 22 10.49 61.48 5.64
CA ASN A 22 11.32 61.22 6.79
C ASN A 22 10.63 60.44 7.93
N ILE A 23 11.46 59.64 8.59
CA ILE A 23 11.31 59.12 9.96
C ILE A 23 11.37 60.29 10.97
N PRO A 24 10.61 60.21 12.08
CA PRO A 24 11.24 60.49 13.38
C PRO A 24 11.13 59.33 14.38
N LYS A 25 12.17 59.27 15.20
CA LYS A 25 12.49 58.29 16.25
C LYS A 25 11.57 58.38 17.48
N THR A 26 11.44 57.21 18.13
CA THR A 26 11.44 56.92 19.59
C THR A 26 10.57 57.77 20.53
N ASN A 27 9.71 57.08 21.30
CA ASN A 27 9.65 57.24 22.76
C ASN A 27 8.98 56.03 23.45
N THR A 28 9.80 55.36 24.28
CA THR A 28 9.53 54.87 25.65
C THR A 28 8.18 54.21 26.00
N ALA A 29 8.28 52.94 26.37
CA ALA A 29 7.27 52.18 27.13
C ALA A 29 7.09 52.69 28.56
N PRO A 30 5.91 52.43 29.15
CA PRO A 30 5.82 52.04 30.56
C PRO A 30 5.14 50.65 30.72
N PRO A 31 5.53 49.88 31.75
CA PRO A 31 5.04 48.51 31.97
C PRO A 31 3.66 48.53 32.63
N PRO A 32 2.92 47.40 32.58
CA PRO A 32 2.49 46.87 33.86
C PRO A 32 2.42 45.33 33.97
N THR A 33 2.81 44.89 35.17
CA THR A 33 2.18 43.86 36.01
C THR A 33 2.25 42.39 35.61
N ASN A 34 3.22 41.72 36.26
CA ASN A 34 3.11 40.34 36.73
C ASN A 34 1.79 40.12 37.47
N ASN A 35 0.96 39.20 36.98
CA ASN A 35 -0.04 38.51 37.78
C ASN A 35 0.03 37.03 37.48
N THR A 36 0.82 36.34 38.30
CA THR A 36 0.85 34.88 38.43
C THR A 36 -0.31 34.46 39.34
N PRO A 37 -1.25 33.61 38.90
CA PRO A 37 -2.10 32.89 39.83
C PRO A 37 -1.36 31.63 40.30
N LYS A 38 -1.00 31.61 41.58
CA LYS A 38 -0.75 30.38 42.33
C LYS A 38 -2.02 29.53 42.24
N ILE A 39 -1.92 28.32 41.71
CA ILE A 39 -2.91 27.27 41.94
C ILE A 39 -2.25 26.16 42.73
N ASN A 40 -2.93 25.82 43.82
CA ASN A 40 -2.51 24.98 44.90
C ASN A 40 -2.31 23.52 44.48
N ASN A 41 -1.30 22.93 45.11
CA ASN A 41 -1.15 21.50 45.35
C ASN A 41 -2.47 20.87 45.82
N LEU A 42 -2.94 19.86 45.10
CA LEU A 42 -3.74 18.77 45.65
C LEU A 42 -3.20 17.46 45.06
N LEU A 43 -2.44 16.75 45.90
CA LEU A 43 -2.25 15.30 45.79
C LEU A 43 -3.63 14.62 45.79
N PRO A 44 -3.73 13.45 45.13
CA PRO A 44 -4.22 12.30 45.85
C PRO A 44 -3.31 11.07 45.69
N THR A 45 -2.75 10.67 46.83
CA THR A 45 -2.71 9.31 47.37
C THR A 45 -2.73 8.12 46.40
N ASN A 46 -1.61 7.38 46.47
CA ASN A 46 -1.49 5.94 46.22
C ASN A 46 -2.73 5.15 46.63
N ASN A 47 -3.26 4.34 45.71
CA ASN A 47 -3.90 3.06 46.03
C ASN A 47 -3.74 2.10 44.85
N ALA A 48 -2.84 1.14 45.02
CA ALA A 48 -2.75 -0.05 44.18
C ALA A 48 -3.86 -1.03 44.55
N PRO A 49 -4.41 -1.77 43.56
CA PRO A 49 -4.81 -3.14 43.79
C PRO A 49 -4.02 -4.09 42.89
N LYS A 50 -3.23 -4.97 43.52
CA LYS A 50 -2.88 -6.27 42.95
C LYS A 50 -4.18 -7.07 42.80
N THR A 51 -4.45 -7.65 41.63
CA THR A 51 -5.00 -9.01 41.53
C THR A 51 -4.88 -9.59 40.14
N ASN A 52 -4.38 -10.83 40.13
CA ASN A 52 -4.29 -11.81 39.07
C ASN A 52 -5.61 -12.00 38.30
N ASN A 53 -5.53 -12.13 36.96
CA ASN A 53 -6.36 -13.04 36.15
C ASN A 53 -5.88 -13.05 34.69
N LYS A 54 -4.82 -13.83 34.42
CA LYS A 54 -4.32 -14.13 33.06
C LYS A 54 -4.22 -15.65 32.88
N ALA A 55 -5.34 -16.35 33.09
CA ALA A 55 -5.42 -17.80 32.87
C ALA A 55 -6.88 -18.26 32.70
N LYS A 56 -7.63 -17.68 31.75
CA LYS A 56 -8.93 -18.25 31.35
C LYS A 56 -9.42 -17.93 29.93
N ALA A 57 -8.62 -17.25 29.11
CA ALA A 57 -8.97 -16.94 27.71
C ALA A 57 -8.25 -17.83 26.67
N ALA A 58 -7.38 -18.75 27.11
CA ALA A 58 -6.56 -19.59 26.21
C ALA A 58 -7.21 -20.94 25.85
N ASN A 59 -8.36 -21.30 26.43
CA ASN A 59 -8.93 -22.65 26.31
C ASN A 59 -10.17 -22.77 25.40
N GLU A 60 -10.66 -21.66 24.84
CA GLU A 60 -11.80 -21.68 23.90
C GLU A 60 -11.38 -21.55 22.43
N ARG A 61 -10.11 -21.21 22.12
CA ARG A 61 -9.58 -21.15 20.74
C ARG A 61 -9.07 -22.50 20.20
N LYS A 62 -9.04 -23.57 21.00
CA LYS A 62 -8.56 -24.90 20.56
C LYS A 62 -9.66 -25.84 20.03
N LYS A 63 -10.93 -25.40 20.00
CA LYS A 63 -12.07 -26.27 19.65
C LYS A 63 -12.73 -25.98 18.30
N SER A 64 -12.22 -25.03 17.51
CA SER A 64 -12.74 -24.71 16.17
C SER A 64 -11.74 -24.95 15.03
N MET A 65 -10.66 -25.69 15.29
CA MET A 65 -9.52 -25.83 14.37
C MET A 65 -9.16 -27.31 14.17
N SER A 66 -10.19 -28.16 14.04
CA SER A 66 -10.05 -29.60 13.80
C SER A 66 -10.90 -30.09 12.62
N SER A 67 -11.21 -29.23 11.65
CA SER A 67 -11.98 -29.59 10.46
C SER A 67 -11.39 -29.03 9.17
N PHE A 68 -10.07 -28.83 9.13
CA PHE A 68 -9.36 -28.32 7.95
C PHE A 68 -8.18 -29.22 7.50
N ASP A 69 -8.05 -30.42 8.08
CA ASP A 69 -7.01 -31.39 7.73
C ASP A 69 -7.54 -32.47 6.76
N GLU A 70 -8.20 -32.04 5.69
CA GLU A 70 -8.56 -32.94 4.59
C GLU A 70 -8.77 -32.10 3.32
N ILE A 71 -7.68 -31.71 2.65
CA ILE A 71 -7.50 -31.43 1.19
C ILE A 71 -6.04 -30.96 1.03
N THR A 72 -5.09 -31.90 1.12
CA THR A 72 -3.70 -31.64 0.70
C THR A 72 -3.10 -32.90 0.09
N GLU A 73 -3.78 -33.50 -0.88
CA GLU A 73 -3.28 -34.67 -1.60
C GLU A 73 -3.52 -34.62 -3.12
N GLN A 74 -3.53 -33.41 -3.72
CA GLN A 74 -3.58 -33.25 -5.19
C GLN A 74 -2.58 -32.23 -5.76
N GLY A 75 -1.67 -31.68 -4.94
CA GLY A 75 -0.67 -30.69 -5.39
C GLY A 75 0.72 -31.23 -5.74
N SER A 76 1.03 -32.51 -5.44
CA SER A 76 2.41 -33.03 -5.54
C SER A 76 2.81 -33.54 -6.94
N ASN A 77 1.85 -33.76 -7.85
CA ASN A 77 2.12 -34.48 -9.10
C ASN A 77 2.33 -33.58 -10.33
N MET A 78 2.47 -32.27 -10.15
CA MET A 78 2.69 -31.33 -11.28
C MET A 78 4.10 -30.75 -11.35
N PHE A 79 4.95 -31.02 -10.35
CA PHE A 79 6.29 -30.42 -10.22
C PHE A 79 7.42 -31.25 -10.88
N SER A 80 7.18 -32.51 -11.24
CA SER A 80 8.20 -33.40 -11.82
C SER A 80 8.38 -33.28 -13.33
N ASP A 81 7.39 -32.75 -14.06
CA ASP A 81 7.39 -32.74 -15.53
C ASP A 81 8.02 -31.49 -16.15
N MET A 82 8.41 -30.49 -15.35
CA MET A 82 8.92 -29.22 -15.87
C MET A 82 10.46 -29.13 -15.94
N PHE A 83 11.20 -30.07 -15.34
CA PHE A 83 12.68 -30.06 -15.33
C PHE A 83 13.28 -31.42 -15.73
N GLY A 84 13.04 -31.83 -16.97
CA GLY A 84 13.73 -32.95 -17.59
C GLY A 84 15.18 -32.59 -17.97
N THR A 85 16.15 -33.18 -17.28
CA THR A 85 17.58 -33.10 -17.62
C THR A 85 17.92 -34.07 -18.75
N LYS A 86 18.41 -33.56 -19.89
CA LYS A 86 19.07 -34.37 -20.93
C LYS A 86 20.58 -34.38 -20.70
N LYS A 87 21.13 -35.60 -20.55
CA LYS A 87 22.55 -35.94 -20.56
C LYS A 87 23.10 -35.89 -21.99
N SER A 88 24.25 -35.27 -22.21
CA SER A 88 25.17 -35.67 -23.29
C SER A 88 26.64 -35.43 -22.92
N ASN A 89 27.45 -36.46 -23.11
CA ASN A 89 28.91 -36.49 -23.00
C ASN A 89 29.60 -35.63 -24.09
N SER A 90 30.72 -34.98 -23.74
CA SER A 90 31.97 -35.04 -24.51
C SER A 90 33.14 -34.36 -23.77
N ASP A 91 34.29 -35.02 -23.87
CA ASP A 91 35.61 -34.81 -23.24
C ASP A 91 36.43 -33.60 -23.78
N PRO A 92 37.64 -33.32 -23.24
CA PRO A 92 38.12 -31.96 -22.95
C PRO A 92 39.10 -31.39 -23.99
N PHE A 93 39.24 -30.05 -24.00
CA PHE A 93 40.30 -29.36 -24.72
C PHE A 93 41.07 -28.40 -23.81
N SER A 94 42.37 -28.67 -23.70
CA SER A 94 43.44 -27.85 -23.14
C SER A 94 43.78 -26.67 -24.05
N ILE A 95 43.97 -25.47 -23.49
CA ILE A 95 44.74 -24.38 -24.14
C ILE A 95 45.69 -23.73 -23.14
N ASN A 96 46.95 -23.65 -23.57
CA ASN A 96 48.09 -23.01 -22.95
C ASN A 96 48.14 -21.50 -23.21
N LYS A 97 48.69 -20.77 -22.22
CA LYS A 97 49.57 -19.58 -22.30
C LYS A 97 49.28 -18.45 -23.31
N THR A 98 49.17 -17.24 -22.76
CA THR A 98 50.06 -16.08 -23.09
C THR A 98 50.05 -15.10 -21.92
N GLY A 99 51.22 -14.54 -21.57
CA GLY A 99 51.39 -13.61 -20.45
C GLY A 99 51.66 -12.16 -20.87
N SER A 100 51.84 -11.29 -19.88
CA SER A 100 52.88 -10.25 -19.75
C SER A 100 52.46 -9.24 -18.68
N ASP A 101 53.38 -9.05 -17.71
CA ASP A 101 53.80 -7.84 -16.97
C ASP A 101 52.73 -6.85 -16.43
N ASN A 102 52.86 -6.25 -15.24
CA ASN A 102 54.05 -5.73 -14.58
C ASN A 102 53.70 -5.29 -13.12
N GLY A 103 54.67 -5.28 -12.21
CA GLY A 103 54.71 -4.22 -11.17
C GLY A 103 54.75 -4.56 -9.66
N LYS A 104 55.94 -4.97 -9.20
CA LYS A 104 56.73 -4.42 -8.05
C LYS A 104 56.40 -4.64 -6.55
N ASN A 105 57.54 -4.84 -5.86
CA ASN A 105 57.92 -4.62 -4.44
C ASN A 105 57.61 -5.73 -3.43
N GLU A 106 58.50 -6.16 -2.52
CA GLU A 106 59.95 -6.01 -2.32
C GLU A 106 60.35 -7.01 -1.18
N LYS A 107 61.53 -7.64 -1.30
CA LYS A 107 62.53 -7.98 -0.24
C LYS A 107 62.05 -8.52 1.12
N LYS A 108 62.58 -9.61 1.68
CA LYS A 108 64.02 -9.85 1.99
C LYS A 108 64.19 -11.28 2.57
N ASN A 109 65.23 -11.97 2.09
CA ASN A 109 66.31 -12.66 2.83
C ASN A 109 65.99 -13.47 4.12
N SER A 110 66.59 -14.62 4.39
CA SER A 110 67.86 -15.19 3.87
C SER A 110 68.12 -16.57 4.47
N ASN A 111 68.84 -17.38 3.70
CA ASN A 111 69.91 -18.30 4.11
C ASN A 111 69.57 -19.60 4.86
N VAL A 112 70.27 -20.72 4.66
CA VAL A 112 71.20 -21.26 3.65
C VAL A 112 71.65 -22.63 4.19
N ASN A 113 72.04 -23.53 3.28
CA ASN A 113 72.83 -24.77 3.43
C ASN A 113 72.16 -25.99 4.09
N GLU A 114 71.95 -27.07 3.36
CA GLU A 114 72.89 -27.98 2.63
C GLU A 114 73.41 -29.14 3.50
N LYS A 115 73.12 -30.33 2.95
CA LYS A 115 74.00 -31.49 2.79
C LYS A 115 74.03 -32.60 3.86
N LYS A 116 73.48 -33.73 3.36
CA LYS A 116 74.15 -35.03 3.13
C LYS A 116 74.24 -36.05 4.27
N ASN A 117 73.45 -37.11 4.05
CA ASN A 117 73.87 -38.49 3.82
C ASN A 117 74.54 -39.31 4.96
N ARG A 118 73.75 -40.33 5.35
CA ARG A 118 73.97 -41.78 5.21
C ARG A 118 74.80 -42.56 6.25
N ASN A 119 74.19 -43.73 6.54
CA ASN A 119 74.68 -45.00 7.12
C ASN A 119 74.72 -45.02 8.66
N GLY A 120 73.97 -45.88 9.36
CA GLY A 120 73.95 -47.35 9.34
C GLY A 120 74.88 -47.82 10.49
N THR A 121 74.61 -48.77 11.39
CA THR A 121 73.71 -49.93 11.50
C THR A 121 73.92 -50.53 12.92
N GLU A 122 72.90 -51.17 13.52
CA GLU A 122 72.94 -52.23 14.59
C GLU A 122 73.52 -51.90 15.99
N ASN A 123 73.14 -52.48 17.15
CA ASN A 123 72.19 -53.52 17.59
C ASN A 123 72.08 -53.49 19.15
N LYS A 124 70.93 -53.94 19.71
CA LYS A 124 70.72 -54.61 21.03
C LYS A 124 70.98 -53.81 22.34
N ASN A 125 70.19 -53.85 23.42
CA ASN A 125 69.26 -54.82 24.01
C ASN A 125 68.23 -54.13 24.96
N GLU A 126 67.09 -54.80 25.16
CA GLU A 126 66.21 -54.92 26.35
C GLU A 126 66.30 -53.83 27.44
N THR A 127 65.21 -53.21 27.91
CA THR A 127 64.16 -53.86 28.71
C THR A 127 63.00 -52.87 28.92
N SER A 128 61.78 -53.42 28.90
CA SER A 128 60.48 -52.93 29.40
C SER A 128 60.35 -51.49 29.92
N ASN A 129 59.41 -50.76 29.33
CA ASN A 129 58.39 -50.00 30.06
C ASN A 129 57.15 -49.87 29.16
N ASP A 130 56.31 -50.90 29.21
CA ASP A 130 54.87 -50.75 28.96
C ASP A 130 54.36 -49.74 29.98
N ASN A 131 54.00 -48.53 29.52
CA ASN A 131 52.96 -47.66 30.11
C ASN A 131 52.84 -46.29 29.41
N THR A 132 52.91 -46.26 28.07
CA THR A 132 52.57 -45.03 27.33
C THR A 132 51.84 -45.32 26.01
N LEU A 133 50.84 -46.21 26.07
CA LEU A 133 49.89 -46.39 24.97
C LEU A 133 48.45 -46.48 25.52
N GLN A 134 48.08 -45.52 26.37
CA GLN A 134 46.72 -45.39 26.87
C GLN A 134 46.10 -44.00 26.68
N THR A 135 46.72 -43.12 25.87
CA THR A 135 46.18 -41.77 25.60
C THR A 135 45.81 -41.53 24.13
N ALA A 136 45.79 -42.57 23.29
CA ALA A 136 45.39 -42.46 21.86
C ALA A 136 44.15 -43.30 21.49
N LYS A 137 43.52 -43.96 22.47
CA LYS A 137 42.32 -44.80 22.24
C LYS A 137 40.99 -44.09 22.50
N GLU A 138 40.99 -42.94 23.16
CA GLU A 138 39.74 -42.18 23.39
C GLU A 138 39.37 -41.27 22.20
N GLU A 139 40.33 -40.80 21.41
CA GLU A 139 40.03 -40.00 20.21
C GLU A 139 39.53 -40.84 19.02
N SER A 140 39.93 -42.12 18.92
CA SER A 140 39.58 -43.00 17.78
C SER A 140 38.11 -43.43 17.75
N GLY A 141 37.46 -43.60 18.91
CA GLY A 141 36.05 -43.99 18.97
C GLY A 141 35.08 -42.91 18.45
N VAL A 142 35.44 -41.64 18.55
CA VAL A 142 34.63 -40.53 18.00
C VAL A 142 34.68 -40.53 16.47
N TYR A 143 35.86 -40.75 15.87
CA TYR A 143 36.00 -40.81 14.42
C TYR A 143 35.35 -42.05 13.80
N GLU A 144 35.38 -43.19 14.50
CA GLU A 144 34.74 -44.44 14.05
C GLU A 144 33.21 -44.31 14.03
N VAL A 145 32.61 -43.78 15.10
CA VAL A 145 31.15 -43.51 15.19
C VAL A 145 30.68 -42.48 14.16
N VAL A 146 31.49 -41.47 13.86
CA VAL A 146 31.19 -40.45 12.83
C VAL A 146 31.26 -41.05 11.42
N SER A 147 32.16 -42.01 11.17
CA SER A 147 32.28 -42.68 9.87
C SER A 147 31.11 -43.64 9.57
N GLU A 148 30.61 -44.38 10.57
CA GLU A 148 29.52 -45.35 10.39
C GLU A 148 28.15 -44.68 10.26
N ASN A 149 27.98 -43.51 10.88
CA ASN A 149 26.73 -42.74 10.88
C ASN A 149 26.81 -41.47 10.02
N TYR A 150 27.84 -41.33 9.17
CA TYR A 150 28.07 -40.12 8.36
C TYR A 150 26.82 -39.73 7.54
N LEU A 151 26.11 -40.70 6.96
CA LEU A 151 24.91 -40.45 6.16
C LEU A 151 23.74 -39.93 7.01
N LEU A 152 23.60 -40.44 8.25
CA LEU A 152 22.61 -39.96 9.21
C LEU A 152 22.95 -38.53 9.67
N LEU A 153 24.23 -38.27 9.99
CA LEU A 153 24.69 -36.94 10.38
C LEU A 153 24.47 -35.93 9.25
N LEU A 154 24.83 -36.28 8.02
CA LEU A 154 24.59 -35.46 6.82
C LEU A 154 23.08 -35.20 6.63
N GLY A 155 22.24 -36.22 6.79
CA GLY A 155 20.78 -36.09 6.70
C GLY A 155 20.22 -35.14 7.76
N ILE A 156 20.67 -35.25 9.01
CA ILE A 156 20.25 -34.35 10.11
C ILE A 156 20.72 -32.92 9.83
N THR A 157 21.98 -32.72 9.42
CA THR A 157 22.50 -31.40 9.07
C THR A 157 21.72 -30.77 7.91
N ALA A 158 21.42 -31.53 6.86
CA ALA A 158 20.61 -31.07 5.74
C ALA A 158 19.20 -30.69 6.19
N ALA A 159 18.56 -31.50 7.04
CA ALA A 159 17.23 -31.22 7.59
C ALA A 159 17.22 -29.93 8.43
N ILE A 160 18.24 -29.69 9.25
CA ILE A 160 18.39 -28.45 10.02
C ILE A 160 18.53 -27.24 9.09
N ILE A 161 19.38 -27.34 8.05
CA ILE A 161 19.55 -26.27 7.06
C ILE A 161 18.22 -25.97 6.35
N ILE A 162 17.48 -27.01 5.95
CA ILE A 162 16.17 -26.86 5.32
C ILE A 162 15.17 -26.18 6.27
N MET A 163 15.11 -26.58 7.54
CA MET A 163 14.23 -25.93 8.53
C MET A 163 14.58 -24.44 8.73
N ILE A 164 15.87 -24.10 8.75
CA ILE A 164 16.33 -22.71 8.83
C ILE A 164 15.89 -21.92 7.59
N ILE A 165 16.03 -22.50 6.40
CA ILE A 165 15.55 -21.89 5.15
C ILE A 165 14.04 -21.66 5.22
N ILE A 166 13.24 -22.69 5.55
CA ILE A 166 11.78 -22.57 5.67
C ILE A 166 11.40 -21.46 6.66
N TYR A 167 12.08 -21.37 7.80
CA TYR A 167 11.84 -20.30 8.77
C TYR A 167 12.10 -18.91 8.18
N PHE A 168 13.23 -18.68 7.51
CA PHE A 168 13.55 -17.39 6.89
C PHE A 168 12.60 -17.02 5.74
N PHE A 169 12.03 -18.01 5.06
CA PHE A 169 11.03 -17.80 4.02
C PHE A 169 9.60 -17.71 4.58
N SER A 170 9.34 -18.08 5.84
CA SER A 170 7.99 -18.07 6.42
C SER A 170 7.34 -16.68 6.44
N GLU A 171 6.02 -16.66 6.30
CA GLU A 171 5.21 -15.43 6.37
C GLU A 171 5.50 -14.66 7.65
N SER A 172 5.47 -15.33 8.81
CA SER A 172 5.71 -14.70 10.12
C SER A 172 7.05 -13.97 10.17
N PHE A 173 8.14 -14.62 9.78
CA PHE A 173 9.47 -13.99 9.79
C PHE A 173 9.53 -12.80 8.84
N ARG A 174 8.98 -12.95 7.64
CA ARG A 174 9.07 -11.94 6.59
C ARG A 174 8.21 -10.72 6.87
N VAL A 175 6.96 -10.92 7.29
CA VAL A 175 6.05 -9.84 7.68
C VAL A 175 6.57 -9.12 8.93
N ASP A 176 6.96 -9.83 9.97
CA ASP A 176 7.43 -9.21 11.22
C ASP A 176 8.76 -8.46 11.01
N ARG A 177 9.65 -8.94 10.13
CA ARG A 177 10.86 -8.22 9.74
C ARG A 177 10.53 -6.91 9.04
N SER A 178 9.54 -6.89 8.17
CA SER A 178 9.13 -5.68 7.45
C SER A 178 8.46 -4.67 8.36
N VAL A 179 7.54 -5.11 9.23
CA VAL A 179 6.99 -4.24 10.30
C VAL A 179 8.10 -3.65 11.15
N SER A 180 9.08 -4.46 11.57
CA SER A 180 10.20 -3.99 12.40
C SER A 180 11.04 -2.90 11.72
N LYS A 181 11.19 -2.96 10.39
CA LYS A 181 11.88 -1.89 9.64
C LYS A 181 11.08 -0.59 9.64
N MET A 182 9.75 -0.66 9.55
CA MET A 182 8.89 0.52 9.56
C MET A 182 8.90 1.24 10.92
N LEU A 183 9.02 0.48 12.02
CA LEU A 183 9.14 1.04 13.38
C LEU A 183 10.29 2.05 13.50
N VAL A 184 11.36 1.89 12.71
CA VAL A 184 12.54 2.77 12.73
C VAL A 184 12.15 4.22 12.46
N TYR A 185 11.37 4.47 11.41
CA TYR A 185 10.99 5.83 11.06
C TYR A 185 9.69 6.27 11.77
N GLN A 186 8.83 5.35 12.21
CA GLN A 186 7.70 5.70 13.08
C GLN A 186 8.17 6.34 14.39
N GLY A 187 9.29 5.87 14.96
CA GLY A 187 9.91 6.51 16.13
C GLY A 187 10.47 7.92 15.86
N PHE A 188 10.71 8.26 14.59
CA PHE A 188 11.17 9.59 14.17
C PHE A 188 10.00 10.56 13.89
N GLN A 189 8.85 10.04 13.50
CA GLN A 189 7.66 10.84 13.20
C GLN A 189 6.98 11.37 14.47
N GLN A 190 6.49 12.61 14.41
CA GLN A 190 5.74 13.27 15.47
C GLN A 190 4.39 13.71 14.90
N ILE A 191 3.62 12.72 14.42
CA ILE A 191 2.36 12.95 13.71
C ILE A 191 1.32 13.56 14.65
N MET A 192 0.66 14.60 14.17
CA MET A 192 -0.48 15.25 14.81
C MET A 192 -1.67 15.23 13.86
N SER A 193 -2.89 15.32 14.41
CA SER A 193 -4.09 15.54 13.60
C SER A 193 -3.97 16.79 12.74
N PHE A 194 -4.61 16.76 11.56
CA PHE A 194 -4.68 17.91 10.69
C PHE A 194 -5.35 19.11 11.38
N ASN A 195 -4.89 20.33 11.07
CA ASN A 195 -5.43 21.55 11.68
C ASN A 195 -6.72 22.01 10.96
N TYR A 196 -7.83 21.32 11.23
CA TYR A 196 -9.15 21.65 10.67
C TYR A 196 -9.63 23.06 11.04
N SER A 197 -9.23 23.60 12.19
CA SER A 197 -9.65 24.94 12.63
C SER A 197 -9.14 26.06 11.72
N SER A 198 -7.92 25.93 11.18
CA SER A 198 -7.33 26.95 10.31
C SER A 198 -7.40 26.58 8.83
N LEU A 199 -7.33 25.28 8.50
CA LEU A 199 -7.21 24.79 7.12
C LEU A 199 -8.43 23.99 6.66
N GLY A 200 -9.46 23.82 7.49
CA GLY A 200 -10.62 22.99 7.17
C GLY A 200 -11.43 23.48 5.97
N ASN A 201 -11.41 24.79 5.68
CA ASN A 201 -12.11 25.37 4.52
C ASN A 201 -11.31 25.24 3.21
N LYS A 202 -10.07 24.76 3.27
CA LYS A 202 -9.25 24.49 2.08
C LYS A 202 -9.68 23.19 1.42
N ARG A 203 -9.43 23.09 0.12
CA ARG A 203 -9.86 21.94 -0.68
C ARG A 203 -8.86 20.80 -0.57
N LEU A 204 -9.31 19.56 -0.79
CA LEU A 204 -8.44 18.39 -0.94
C LEU A 204 -7.36 18.60 -2.01
N GLY A 205 -7.73 19.17 -3.17
CA GLY A 205 -6.80 19.44 -4.26
C GLY A 205 -5.65 20.40 -3.91
N ASP A 206 -5.71 21.11 -2.78
CA ASP A 206 -4.67 22.04 -2.30
C ASP A 206 -3.63 21.37 -1.39
N PHE A 207 -3.73 20.05 -1.16
CA PHE A 207 -2.84 19.30 -0.27
C PHE A 207 -2.10 18.18 -0.98
N TYR A 208 -0.89 17.92 -0.50
CA TYR A 208 -0.23 16.63 -0.62
C TYR A 208 -0.71 15.71 0.50
N VAL A 209 -0.91 14.43 0.17
CA VAL A 209 -1.39 13.41 1.09
C VAL A 209 -0.34 12.32 1.22
N SER A 210 0.00 11.95 2.46
CA SER A 210 0.85 10.78 2.74
C SER A 210 0.17 9.51 2.21
N SER A 211 0.83 8.84 1.26
CA SER A 211 0.20 7.88 0.35
C SER A 211 1.02 6.60 0.25
N ALA A 212 0.39 5.45 0.49
CA ALA A 212 1.01 4.14 0.42
C ALA A 212 0.54 3.36 -0.81
N TYR A 213 1.50 2.90 -1.59
CA TYR A 213 1.30 1.94 -2.68
C TYR A 213 1.38 0.52 -2.12
N ASN A 214 0.51 -0.37 -2.59
CA ASN A 214 0.45 -1.77 -2.14
C ASN A 214 0.48 -1.92 -0.62
N ALA A 215 -0.45 -1.25 0.06
CA ALA A 215 -0.36 -1.02 1.50
C ALA A 215 -0.41 -2.30 2.37
N ALA A 216 -0.67 -3.47 1.79
CA ALA A 216 -0.62 -4.78 2.46
C ALA A 216 0.66 -5.59 2.19
N HIS A 217 1.56 -5.13 1.32
CA HIS A 217 2.73 -5.91 0.89
C HIS A 217 3.85 -5.94 1.93
N SER A 218 4.41 -7.13 2.16
CA SER A 218 5.53 -7.29 3.10
C SER A 218 6.91 -7.08 2.46
N GLY A 219 7.03 -7.08 1.13
CA GLY A 219 8.34 -7.00 0.47
C GLY A 219 8.27 -6.71 -1.02
N TYR A 220 8.81 -7.65 -1.81
CA TYR A 220 8.78 -7.68 -3.27
C TYR A 220 7.36 -7.61 -3.83
N GLN A 221 7.26 -7.20 -5.09
CA GLN A 221 6.00 -7.08 -5.81
C GLN A 221 5.40 -8.43 -6.18
N MET A 222 6.23 -9.48 -6.28
CA MET A 222 5.79 -10.85 -6.55
C MET A 222 6.52 -11.84 -5.65
N TYR A 223 5.93 -13.01 -5.46
CA TYR A 223 6.46 -14.12 -4.65
C TYR A 223 6.76 -13.70 -3.20
N ASP A 224 5.82 -12.95 -2.63
CA ASP A 224 5.92 -12.38 -1.30
C ASP A 224 4.62 -12.49 -0.49
N TYR A 225 4.73 -11.96 0.72
CA TYR A 225 3.77 -11.59 1.74
C TYR A 225 2.70 -10.57 1.37
N THR A 226 1.41 -10.87 1.51
CA THR A 226 0.43 -9.83 1.87
C THR A 226 -0.03 -10.03 3.32
N SER A 227 -0.26 -8.94 4.06
CA SER A 227 -0.73 -9.02 5.46
C SER A 227 -1.39 -7.72 5.92
N ASP A 228 -2.43 -7.86 6.74
CA ASP A 228 -3.10 -6.75 7.44
C ASP A 228 -2.23 -6.09 8.52
N LYS A 229 -1.25 -6.80 9.09
CA LYS A 229 -0.22 -6.22 9.97
C LYS A 229 0.57 -5.11 9.28
N ILE A 230 0.84 -5.25 7.97
CA ILE A 230 1.49 -4.20 7.19
C ILE A 230 0.55 -3.00 7.08
N VAL A 231 -0.74 -3.20 6.81
CA VAL A 231 -1.73 -2.11 6.73
C VAL A 231 -1.79 -1.31 8.04
N LEU A 232 -1.79 -1.99 9.19
CA LEU A 232 -1.71 -1.33 10.49
C LEU A 232 -0.43 -0.48 10.61
N SER A 233 0.71 -1.06 10.26
CA SER A 233 2.00 -0.36 10.31
C SER A 233 2.01 0.87 9.37
N VAL A 234 1.44 0.75 8.17
CA VAL A 234 1.31 1.85 7.20
C VAL A 234 0.43 2.99 7.74
N LEU A 235 -0.70 2.66 8.37
CA LEU A 235 -1.58 3.64 9.03
C LEU A 235 -0.85 4.37 10.17
N GLN A 236 -0.07 3.64 10.97
CA GLN A 236 0.75 4.19 12.05
C GLN A 236 1.89 5.08 11.54
N SER A 237 2.36 4.81 10.33
CA SER A 237 3.35 5.58 9.59
C SER A 237 2.82 6.87 8.94
N SER A 238 1.63 7.36 9.33
CA SER A 238 0.93 8.56 8.82
C SER A 238 0.23 8.43 7.47
N ALA A 239 0.29 7.30 6.78
CA ALA A 239 -0.36 7.18 5.48
C ALA A 239 -1.89 7.33 5.62
N ARG A 240 -2.47 8.12 4.72
CA ARG A 240 -3.91 8.38 4.63
C ARG A 240 -4.51 8.03 3.28
N TYR A 241 -3.70 7.84 2.25
CA TYR A 241 -4.10 7.09 1.06
C TYR A 241 -3.48 5.69 1.09
N LEU A 242 -4.32 4.67 0.91
CA LEU A 242 -3.92 3.26 0.89
C LEU A 242 -4.39 2.64 -0.42
N GLU A 243 -3.45 2.24 -1.27
CA GLU A 243 -3.77 1.55 -2.52
C GLU A 243 -3.64 0.03 -2.37
N PHE A 244 -4.64 -0.69 -2.90
CA PHE A 244 -4.70 -2.14 -2.90
C PHE A 244 -5.00 -2.67 -4.30
N ASN A 245 -4.24 -3.69 -4.70
CA ASN A 245 -4.54 -4.49 -5.88
C ASN A 245 -5.51 -5.61 -5.49
N VAL A 246 -6.73 -5.56 -6.04
CA VAL A 246 -7.84 -6.43 -5.64
C VAL A 246 -8.11 -7.46 -6.73
N PHE A 247 -8.03 -8.73 -6.36
CA PHE A 247 -8.26 -9.89 -7.22
C PHE A 247 -9.45 -10.71 -6.73
N ASN A 248 -9.96 -11.56 -7.60
CA ASN A 248 -10.83 -12.67 -7.21
C ASN A 248 -10.01 -13.72 -6.42
N SER A 249 -10.58 -14.29 -5.34
CA SER A 249 -9.93 -15.38 -4.59
C SER A 249 -9.78 -16.66 -5.43
N GLU A 250 -10.74 -16.92 -6.29
CA GLU A 250 -10.81 -18.06 -7.20
C GLU A 250 -11.63 -17.66 -8.45
N PHE A 251 -11.74 -18.56 -9.43
CA PHE A 251 -12.60 -18.32 -10.59
C PHE A 251 -14.08 -18.55 -10.27
N GLY A 252 -14.95 -17.64 -10.72
CA GLY A 252 -16.40 -17.82 -10.72
C GLY A 252 -17.16 -16.96 -9.70
N ALA A 253 -18.48 -17.19 -9.61
CA ALA A 253 -19.43 -16.37 -8.84
C ALA A 253 -19.23 -16.44 -7.31
N LYS A 254 -18.53 -17.45 -6.81
CA LYS A 254 -18.24 -17.62 -5.37
C LYS A 254 -16.95 -16.93 -4.91
N ALA A 255 -16.22 -16.33 -5.86
CA ALA A 255 -15.00 -15.62 -5.55
C ALA A 255 -15.28 -14.46 -4.58
N PHE A 256 -14.41 -14.34 -3.58
CA PHE A 256 -14.41 -13.21 -2.66
C PHE A 256 -13.19 -12.33 -2.94
N PRO A 257 -13.25 -11.02 -2.61
CA PRO A 257 -12.15 -10.12 -2.92
C PRO A 257 -10.95 -10.36 -2.01
N VAL A 258 -9.78 -10.50 -2.61
CA VAL A 258 -8.50 -10.62 -1.92
C VAL A 258 -7.51 -9.57 -2.42
N VAL A 259 -6.62 -9.13 -1.56
CA VAL A 259 -5.49 -8.27 -1.90
C VAL A 259 -4.31 -9.15 -2.28
N SER A 260 -3.78 -8.94 -3.48
CA SER A 260 -2.62 -9.65 -4.03
C SER A 260 -1.94 -8.78 -5.08
N MET A 261 -0.95 -9.33 -5.77
CA MET A 261 -0.29 -8.70 -6.91
C MET A 261 0.00 -9.75 -7.98
N GLY A 262 0.06 -9.32 -9.23
CA GLY A 262 0.33 -10.16 -10.36
C GLY A 262 -0.23 -9.57 -11.63
N TYR A 263 -0.75 -10.42 -12.52
CA TYR A 263 -1.22 -10.00 -13.82
C TYR A 263 -2.75 -9.88 -13.87
N LYS A 264 -3.24 -8.72 -14.29
CA LYS A 264 -4.66 -8.42 -14.51
C LYS A 264 -5.24 -9.34 -15.57
N VAL A 265 -4.55 -9.49 -16.70
CA VAL A 265 -4.98 -10.39 -17.77
C VAL A 265 -4.81 -11.83 -17.32
N GLY A 266 -5.93 -12.55 -17.21
CA GLY A 266 -5.95 -13.93 -16.71
C GLY A 266 -5.99 -14.04 -15.18
N GLU A 267 -5.99 -12.92 -14.46
CA GLU A 267 -6.16 -12.85 -13.00
C GLU A 267 -5.11 -13.66 -12.23
N TRP A 268 -3.86 -13.65 -12.71
CA TRP A 268 -2.76 -14.41 -12.12
C TRP A 268 -2.29 -13.71 -10.84
N LYS A 269 -2.53 -14.35 -9.69
CA LYS A 269 -1.97 -13.93 -8.40
C LYS A 269 -0.57 -14.54 -8.25
N MET A 270 0.42 -13.67 -8.08
CA MET A 270 1.84 -14.02 -8.02
C MET A 270 2.43 -13.92 -6.60
N MET A 271 1.63 -13.53 -5.62
CA MET A 271 2.04 -13.52 -4.21
C MET A 271 1.98 -14.94 -3.62
N VAL A 272 2.80 -15.21 -2.59
CA VAL A 272 2.76 -16.51 -1.88
C VAL A 272 1.46 -16.65 -1.10
N THR A 273 0.98 -15.55 -0.53
CA THR A 273 -0.34 -15.47 0.09
C THR A 273 -1.11 -14.25 -0.41
N ASP A 274 -2.43 -14.37 -0.40
CA ASP A 274 -3.34 -13.25 -0.56
C ASP A 274 -4.05 -12.97 0.78
N THR A 275 -4.43 -11.71 1.00
CA THR A 275 -5.12 -11.29 2.22
C THR A 275 -6.56 -10.95 1.89
N PRO A 276 -7.57 -11.54 2.56
CA PRO A 276 -8.97 -11.16 2.35
C PRO A 276 -9.18 -9.66 2.53
N LEU A 277 -9.84 -9.01 1.57
CA LEU A 277 -10.11 -7.58 1.62
C LEU A 277 -10.95 -7.19 2.86
N GLU A 278 -11.80 -8.10 3.34
CA GLU A 278 -12.52 -7.96 4.60
C GLU A 278 -11.58 -7.76 5.82
N SER A 279 -10.47 -8.49 5.90
CA SER A 279 -9.48 -8.34 7.00
C SER A 279 -8.81 -6.96 6.93
N ILE A 280 -8.54 -6.48 5.72
CA ILE A 280 -7.99 -5.14 5.48
C ILE A 280 -8.97 -4.06 5.97
N PHE A 281 -10.24 -4.16 5.59
CA PHE A 281 -11.25 -3.18 6.00
C PHE A 281 -11.51 -3.19 7.51
N GLN A 282 -11.55 -4.37 8.13
CA GLN A 282 -11.62 -4.51 9.59
C GLN A 282 -10.42 -3.81 10.25
N THR A 283 -9.21 -4.05 9.74
CA THR A 283 -7.98 -3.42 10.28
C THR A 283 -8.01 -1.91 10.16
N ILE A 284 -8.47 -1.37 9.03
CA ILE A 284 -8.63 0.09 8.84
C ILE A 284 -9.67 0.65 9.84
N LEU A 285 -10.84 0.01 9.97
CA LEU A 285 -11.88 0.46 10.90
C LEU A 285 -11.39 0.52 12.35
N ASP A 286 -10.70 -0.53 12.79
CA ASP A 286 -10.26 -0.70 14.18
C ASP A 286 -9.12 0.24 14.58
N ASN A 287 -8.39 0.79 13.60
CA ASN A 287 -7.15 1.52 13.85
C ASN A 287 -7.12 2.94 13.29
N ALA A 288 -7.60 3.19 12.08
CA ALA A 288 -7.38 4.48 11.41
C ALA A 288 -8.10 5.65 12.10
N PHE A 289 -9.16 5.35 12.86
CA PHE A 289 -10.00 6.32 13.57
C PHE A 289 -9.97 6.15 15.09
N LYS A 290 -8.92 5.49 15.59
CA LYS A 290 -8.71 5.22 17.02
C LYS A 290 -7.40 5.89 17.46
N ILE A 291 -7.41 6.57 18.60
CA ILE A 291 -6.20 7.14 19.20
C ILE A 291 -5.20 6.02 19.48
N TYR A 292 -3.94 6.24 19.12
CA TYR A 292 -2.86 5.29 19.35
C TYR A 292 -2.69 4.96 20.83
N ASP A 293 -2.76 3.68 21.16
CA ASP A 293 -2.65 3.16 22.53
C ASP A 293 -1.29 2.52 22.85
N GLY A 294 -0.32 2.65 21.94
CA GLY A 294 1.00 2.01 22.01
C GLY A 294 1.10 0.70 21.24
N VAL A 295 -0.01 0.16 20.74
CA VAL A 295 -0.04 -1.05 19.91
C VAL A 295 -0.97 -0.87 18.70
N ASN A 296 -2.18 -0.39 18.96
CA ASN A 296 -3.25 -0.20 17.98
C ASN A 296 -3.58 1.29 17.86
N GLY A 297 -4.30 1.64 16.79
CA GLY A 297 -4.68 3.02 16.52
C GLY A 297 -3.58 3.83 15.84
N VAL A 298 -3.81 5.13 15.73
CA VAL A 298 -2.96 6.11 15.05
C VAL A 298 -2.95 7.45 15.80
N ASN A 299 -1.96 8.29 15.52
CA ASN A 299 -1.79 9.58 16.21
C ASN A 299 -2.73 10.69 15.69
N ASN A 300 -3.37 10.48 14.55
CA ASN A 300 -4.22 11.46 13.87
C ASN A 300 -5.61 10.91 13.49
N PRO A 301 -6.40 10.39 14.45
CA PRO A 301 -7.63 9.63 14.18
C PRO A 301 -8.77 10.42 13.53
N ASP A 302 -8.71 11.76 13.56
CA ASP A 302 -9.71 12.62 12.92
C ASP A 302 -9.48 12.76 11.41
N ASP A 303 -8.33 12.31 10.91
CA ASP A 303 -7.96 12.47 9.51
C ASP A 303 -8.73 11.52 8.58
N PRO A 304 -9.10 11.96 7.36
CA PRO A 304 -9.73 11.10 6.38
C PRO A 304 -8.81 9.96 5.95
N VAL A 305 -9.42 8.84 5.57
CA VAL A 305 -8.76 7.73 4.88
C VAL A 305 -9.27 7.65 3.45
N PHE A 306 -8.34 7.60 2.50
CA PHE A 306 -8.60 7.36 1.08
C PHE A 306 -8.18 5.93 0.76
N ILE A 307 -9.06 5.17 0.14
CA ILE A 307 -8.81 3.78 -0.26
C ILE A 307 -8.83 3.73 -1.78
N GLY A 308 -7.70 3.38 -2.38
CA GLY A 308 -7.58 3.11 -3.81
C GLY A 308 -7.74 1.62 -4.09
N LEU A 309 -8.74 1.24 -4.88
CA LEU A 309 -9.00 -0.14 -5.31
C LEU A 309 -8.59 -0.31 -6.78
N ASN A 310 -7.41 -0.87 -7.02
CA ASN A 310 -7.01 -1.29 -8.36
C ASN A 310 -7.62 -2.66 -8.65
N LEU A 311 -8.67 -2.68 -9.48
CA LEU A 311 -9.52 -3.83 -9.72
C LEU A 311 -8.94 -4.73 -10.81
N ASN A 312 -8.60 -5.95 -10.40
CA ASN A 312 -8.14 -7.07 -11.23
C ASN A 312 -9.11 -8.25 -11.11
N THR A 313 -10.41 -7.95 -11.12
CA THR A 313 -11.51 -8.91 -10.91
C THR A 313 -12.21 -9.34 -12.21
N ASN A 314 -11.69 -8.89 -13.37
CA ASN A 314 -12.24 -9.16 -14.70
C ASN A 314 -13.76 -8.90 -14.81
N SER A 315 -14.25 -7.82 -14.18
CA SER A 315 -15.67 -7.45 -14.13
C SER A 315 -16.60 -8.51 -13.51
N ASN A 316 -16.09 -9.35 -12.59
CA ASN A 316 -16.90 -10.29 -11.83
C ASN A 316 -17.89 -9.55 -10.91
N LEU A 317 -19.14 -9.44 -11.37
CA LEU A 317 -20.18 -8.66 -10.68
C LEU A 317 -20.47 -9.15 -9.26
N ASP A 318 -20.43 -10.46 -9.00
CA ASP A 318 -20.69 -11.01 -7.67
C ASP A 318 -19.59 -10.58 -6.68
N CYS A 319 -18.32 -10.69 -7.09
CA CYS A 319 -17.19 -10.22 -6.30
C CYS A 319 -17.25 -8.70 -6.09
N LEU A 320 -17.56 -7.92 -7.13
CA LEU A 320 -17.69 -6.46 -7.04
C LEU A 320 -18.84 -6.04 -6.11
N ASN A 321 -19.99 -6.71 -6.19
CA ASN A 321 -21.11 -6.51 -5.26
C ASN A 321 -20.69 -6.81 -3.81
N LEU A 322 -19.90 -7.86 -3.61
CA LEU A 322 -19.37 -8.21 -2.30
C LEU A 322 -18.39 -7.13 -1.78
N ILE A 323 -17.52 -6.57 -2.64
CA ILE A 323 -16.67 -5.42 -2.27
C ILE A 323 -17.56 -4.26 -1.79
N GLY A 324 -18.59 -3.90 -2.56
CA GLY A 324 -19.53 -2.84 -2.17
C GLY A 324 -20.18 -3.10 -0.82
N TYR A 325 -20.70 -4.31 -0.61
CA TYR A 325 -21.27 -4.74 0.67
C TYR A 325 -20.26 -4.61 1.82
N LEU A 326 -19.01 -5.06 1.64
CA LEU A 326 -17.97 -4.98 2.66
C LEU A 326 -17.65 -3.52 3.00
N ILE A 327 -17.52 -2.62 2.02
CA ILE A 327 -17.31 -1.19 2.28
C ILE A 327 -18.46 -0.62 3.12
N THR A 328 -19.72 -0.91 2.77
CA THR A 328 -20.88 -0.45 3.54
C THR A 328 -20.89 -1.05 4.96
N LYS A 329 -20.60 -2.35 5.09
CA LYS A 329 -20.55 -3.06 6.37
C LYS A 329 -19.56 -2.40 7.34
N TYR A 330 -18.36 -2.05 6.86
CA TYR A 330 -17.29 -1.52 7.70
C TYR A 330 -17.33 0.00 7.87
N PHE A 331 -17.77 0.74 6.85
CA PHE A 331 -17.57 2.18 6.81
C PHE A 331 -18.85 3.00 6.65
N SER A 332 -20.06 2.41 6.69
CA SER A 332 -21.34 3.13 6.47
C SER A 332 -21.47 4.50 7.15
N THR A 333 -21.05 4.64 8.41
CA THR A 333 -21.13 5.91 9.16
C THR A 333 -20.02 6.92 8.81
N ARG A 334 -18.99 6.46 8.10
CA ARG A 334 -17.80 7.21 7.70
C ARG A 334 -17.74 7.48 6.21
N LEU A 335 -18.63 6.94 5.39
CA LEU A 335 -18.69 7.27 3.97
C LEU A 335 -19.08 8.75 3.78
N LEU A 336 -18.69 9.28 2.62
CA LEU A 336 -19.21 10.55 2.13
C LEU A 336 -20.70 10.43 1.78
N ASN A 337 -21.38 11.57 1.75
CA ASN A 337 -22.75 11.63 1.28
C ASN A 337 -22.84 11.19 -0.20
N ASN A 338 -23.99 10.66 -0.61
CA ASN A 338 -24.23 10.21 -1.99
C ASN A 338 -24.05 11.33 -3.05
N GLU A 339 -24.10 12.60 -2.65
CA GLU A 339 -23.78 13.74 -3.52
C GLU A 339 -22.31 13.78 -4.00
N TYR A 340 -21.45 12.96 -3.39
CA TYR A 340 -20.04 12.78 -3.76
C TYR A 340 -19.77 11.39 -4.35
N SER A 341 -20.81 10.65 -4.77
CA SER A 341 -20.62 9.41 -5.52
C SER A 341 -20.18 9.70 -6.95
N PHE A 342 -19.51 8.73 -7.56
CA PHE A 342 -18.95 8.82 -8.90
C PHE A 342 -19.98 9.23 -9.96
N GLN A 343 -21.22 8.77 -9.83
CA GLN A 343 -22.30 9.08 -10.78
C GLN A 343 -22.83 10.52 -10.64
N ASN A 344 -22.64 11.15 -9.48
CA ASN A 344 -23.32 12.39 -9.12
C ASN A 344 -22.42 13.62 -9.22
N ASN A 345 -21.10 13.47 -9.09
CA ASN A 345 -20.22 14.63 -8.91
C ASN A 345 -18.80 14.42 -9.43
N ASP A 346 -18.36 15.36 -10.28
CA ASP A 346 -17.01 15.39 -10.84
C ASP A 346 -15.99 16.18 -9.99
N ASP A 347 -16.44 16.85 -8.92
CA ASP A 347 -15.69 17.87 -8.18
C ASP A 347 -15.06 17.34 -6.87
N ILE A 348 -14.61 16.07 -6.84
CA ILE A 348 -13.99 15.47 -5.65
C ILE A 348 -12.74 16.25 -5.19
N ALA A 349 -12.02 16.90 -6.10
CA ALA A 349 -10.87 17.75 -5.78
C ALA A 349 -11.25 19.05 -5.04
N ASP A 350 -12.52 19.46 -5.09
CA ASP A 350 -13.07 20.68 -4.49
C ASP A 350 -13.70 20.45 -3.11
N ILE A 351 -13.82 19.20 -2.67
CA ILE A 351 -14.29 18.90 -1.31
C ILE A 351 -13.36 19.55 -0.28
N THR A 352 -13.94 20.15 0.75
CA THR A 352 -13.16 20.80 1.80
C THR A 352 -12.63 19.78 2.80
N MET A 353 -11.47 20.06 3.40
CA MET A 353 -10.89 19.17 4.41
C MET A 353 -11.83 18.96 5.60
N ALA A 354 -12.59 19.98 6.00
CA ALA A 354 -13.59 19.86 7.07
C ALA A 354 -14.70 18.83 6.76
N GLN A 355 -15.11 18.70 5.49
CA GLN A 355 -16.11 17.71 5.07
C GLN A 355 -15.54 16.28 5.04
N LEU A 356 -14.22 16.16 4.89
CA LEU A 356 -13.50 14.89 4.89
C LEU A 356 -13.14 14.39 6.30
N MET A 357 -13.23 15.23 7.34
CA MET A 357 -12.82 14.84 8.69
C MET A 357 -13.52 13.55 9.16
N GLY A 358 -12.72 12.54 9.52
CA GLY A 358 -13.16 11.23 9.98
C GLY A 358 -13.86 10.36 8.92
N LYS A 359 -13.76 10.73 7.63
CA LYS A 359 -14.42 10.06 6.51
C LYS A 359 -13.52 9.04 5.80
N VAL A 360 -14.16 8.10 5.13
CA VAL A 360 -13.55 7.17 4.18
C VAL A 360 -13.99 7.56 2.77
N VAL A 361 -13.03 7.72 1.88
CA VAL A 361 -13.24 8.06 0.47
C VAL A 361 -12.71 6.92 -0.39
N ILE A 362 -13.53 6.45 -1.33
CA ILE A 362 -13.22 5.29 -2.17
C ILE A 362 -12.88 5.75 -3.58
N PHE A 363 -11.68 5.44 -4.03
CA PHE A 363 -11.24 5.57 -5.41
C PHE A 363 -11.05 4.18 -6.03
N ALA A 364 -11.31 4.04 -7.32
CA ALA A 364 -11.14 2.76 -8.01
C ALA A 364 -10.63 2.90 -9.45
N SER A 365 -9.97 1.85 -9.95
CA SER A 365 -9.77 1.67 -11.39
C SER A 365 -11.10 1.35 -12.07
N ASP A 366 -11.11 1.31 -13.39
CA ASP A 366 -12.27 0.93 -14.19
C ASP A 366 -12.70 -0.54 -13.97
N GLY A 367 -13.92 -0.88 -14.38
CA GLY A 367 -14.44 -2.24 -14.39
C GLY A 367 -15.43 -2.59 -13.26
N PHE A 368 -15.89 -1.59 -12.50
CA PHE A 368 -16.92 -1.76 -11.47
C PHE A 368 -18.34 -1.41 -11.95
N GLN A 369 -18.50 -0.92 -13.17
CA GLN A 369 -19.78 -0.45 -13.70
C GLN A 369 -20.80 -1.60 -13.80
N GLY A 370 -22.05 -1.29 -13.46
CA GLY A 370 -23.14 -2.26 -13.41
C GLY A 370 -23.15 -3.12 -12.15
N SER A 371 -22.22 -2.90 -11.21
CA SER A 371 -22.21 -3.56 -9.89
C SER A 371 -22.64 -2.60 -8.78
N GLY A 372 -22.98 -3.13 -7.62
CA GLY A 372 -23.27 -2.36 -6.40
C GLY A 372 -22.06 -1.59 -5.85
N LEU A 373 -20.84 -1.84 -6.36
CA LEU A 373 -19.68 -1.01 -6.04
C LEU A 373 -19.78 0.38 -6.69
N GLU A 374 -20.48 0.51 -7.82
CA GLU A 374 -20.62 1.76 -8.56
C GLU A 374 -21.27 2.89 -7.74
N GLU A 375 -22.21 2.55 -6.87
CA GLU A 375 -22.90 3.51 -6.01
C GLU A 375 -22.02 4.04 -4.86
N ILE A 376 -20.95 3.31 -4.53
CA ILE A 376 -20.11 3.56 -3.34
C ILE A 376 -18.81 4.26 -3.71
N VAL A 377 -18.27 3.98 -4.90
CA VAL A 377 -17.07 4.64 -5.42
C VAL A 377 -17.31 6.14 -5.54
N ASN A 378 -16.41 6.94 -4.99
CA ASN A 378 -16.47 8.40 -5.07
C ASN A 378 -15.87 8.93 -6.36
N TYR A 379 -14.82 8.27 -6.86
CA TYR A 379 -14.19 8.65 -8.12
C TYR A 379 -13.42 7.48 -8.76
N SER A 380 -13.31 7.47 -10.09
CA SER A 380 -12.41 6.57 -10.80
C SER A 380 -11.23 7.33 -11.37
N TRP A 381 -10.03 6.75 -11.38
CA TRP A 381 -8.86 7.38 -12.01
C TRP A 381 -8.66 6.99 -13.48
N ASP A 382 -9.51 6.10 -14.00
CA ASP A 382 -9.52 5.70 -15.40
C ASP A 382 -10.57 6.52 -16.18
N ASN A 383 -10.53 6.46 -17.52
CA ASN A 383 -11.40 7.18 -18.46
C ASN A 383 -11.07 8.66 -18.75
N ILE A 384 -9.85 9.13 -18.47
CA ILE A 384 -9.43 10.51 -18.79
C ILE A 384 -9.58 10.88 -20.27
N ASN A 385 -9.38 9.93 -21.18
CA ASN A 385 -9.49 10.17 -22.62
C ASN A 385 -10.94 10.19 -23.12
N ASN A 386 -11.85 9.56 -22.38
CA ASN A 386 -13.26 9.41 -22.76
C ASN A 386 -14.14 10.51 -22.16
N SER A 387 -13.67 11.18 -21.09
CA SER A 387 -14.38 12.30 -20.47
C SER A 387 -13.47 13.53 -20.33
N PRO A 388 -13.66 14.59 -21.14
CA PRO A 388 -12.85 15.81 -21.05
C PRO A 388 -13.05 16.58 -19.74
N LYS A 389 -14.03 16.19 -18.91
CA LYS A 389 -14.27 16.75 -17.58
C LYS A 389 -13.68 15.90 -16.46
N HIS A 390 -13.04 14.77 -16.78
CA HIS A 390 -12.44 13.88 -15.79
C HIS A 390 -11.36 14.60 -14.98
N LYS A 391 -11.48 14.57 -13.65
CA LYS A 391 -10.63 15.34 -12.72
C LYS A 391 -9.77 14.47 -11.82
N MET A 392 -9.53 13.23 -12.21
CA MET A 392 -8.59 12.35 -11.53
C MET A 392 -7.73 11.62 -12.55
N GLN A 393 -6.52 11.24 -12.18
CA GLN A 393 -5.71 10.33 -12.99
C GLN A 393 -4.71 9.60 -12.10
N ARG A 394 -4.33 8.41 -12.55
CA ARG A 394 -3.25 7.63 -11.96
C ARG A 394 -2.14 7.49 -13.00
N LEU A 395 -0.93 7.92 -12.66
CA LEU A 395 0.23 7.90 -13.55
C LEU A 395 1.36 7.11 -12.91
N LEU A 396 2.19 6.50 -13.75
CA LEU A 396 3.44 5.95 -13.28
C LEU A 396 4.44 7.07 -13.06
N TRP A 397 5.33 6.86 -12.10
CA TRP A 397 6.49 7.73 -11.92
C TRP A 397 7.34 7.84 -13.20
N SER A 398 7.52 6.73 -13.91
CA SER A 398 8.28 6.66 -15.15
C SER A 398 7.69 7.55 -16.25
N ASP A 399 6.36 7.67 -16.34
CA ASP A 399 5.68 8.48 -17.35
C ASP A 399 6.04 9.96 -17.26
N ILE A 400 6.13 10.49 -16.04
CA ILE A 400 6.42 11.91 -15.80
C ILE A 400 7.92 12.23 -15.90
N MET A 401 8.75 11.20 -16.07
CA MET A 401 10.19 11.31 -16.25
C MET A 401 10.64 11.21 -17.72
N VAL A 402 9.72 10.95 -18.64
CA VAL A 402 10.03 10.87 -20.07
C VAL A 402 10.53 12.23 -20.58
N PRO A 403 11.64 12.28 -21.34
CA PRO A 403 12.11 13.51 -21.98
C PRO A 403 11.01 14.16 -22.82
N GLY A 404 10.76 15.45 -22.57
CA GLY A 404 9.69 16.19 -23.26
C GLY A 404 8.30 16.07 -22.64
N TYR A 405 8.17 15.45 -21.47
CA TYR A 405 6.91 15.44 -20.71
C TYR A 405 6.41 16.88 -20.43
N ASP A 406 5.14 17.14 -20.73
CA ASP A 406 4.52 18.45 -20.54
C ASP A 406 4.17 18.68 -19.05
N SER A 407 5.19 19.14 -18.31
CA SER A 407 5.08 19.48 -16.90
C SER A 407 4.00 20.54 -16.63
N ASN A 408 3.85 21.52 -17.53
CA ASN A 408 2.89 22.61 -17.35
C ASN A 408 1.46 22.11 -17.44
N LYS A 409 1.17 21.21 -18.39
CA LYS A 409 -0.14 20.59 -18.50
C LYS A 409 -0.52 19.83 -17.23
N LEU A 410 0.42 19.10 -16.62
CA LEU A 410 0.16 18.40 -15.36
C LEU A 410 -0.08 19.37 -14.19
N ILE A 411 0.69 20.45 -14.10
CA ILE A 411 0.48 21.50 -13.09
C ILE A 411 -0.92 22.12 -13.24
N GLU A 412 -1.33 22.47 -14.46
CA GLU A 412 -2.66 23.03 -14.72
C GLU A 412 -3.78 22.03 -14.39
N PHE A 413 -3.58 20.75 -14.69
CA PHE A 413 -4.51 19.70 -14.27
C PHE A 413 -4.62 19.65 -12.73
N ASN A 414 -3.49 19.58 -12.03
CA ASN A 414 -3.43 19.44 -10.56
C ASN A 414 -3.93 20.66 -9.78
N ARG A 415 -4.12 21.80 -10.44
CA ARG A 415 -4.86 22.94 -9.88
C ARG A 415 -6.35 22.65 -9.73
N THR A 416 -6.94 21.74 -10.50
CA THR A 416 -8.39 21.49 -10.49
C THR A 416 -8.78 20.03 -10.29
N GLY A 417 -7.87 19.09 -10.56
CA GLY A 417 -8.05 17.66 -10.37
C GLY A 417 -7.06 17.05 -9.38
N LEU A 418 -7.09 15.72 -9.28
CA LEU A 418 -6.27 14.90 -8.39
C LEU A 418 -5.39 13.95 -9.21
N THR A 419 -4.10 13.88 -8.90
CA THR A 419 -3.19 12.91 -9.51
C THR A 419 -2.66 11.96 -8.44
N ILE A 420 -2.75 10.66 -8.72
CA ILE A 420 -2.02 9.61 -8.02
C ILE A 420 -0.77 9.27 -8.83
N ILE A 421 0.39 9.26 -8.17
CA ILE A 421 1.66 8.76 -8.74
C ILE A 421 2.01 7.45 -8.04
N VAL A 422 2.37 6.43 -8.82
CA VAL A 422 2.75 5.11 -8.30
C VAL A 422 4.14 4.68 -8.81
N PRO A 423 4.86 3.84 -8.06
CA PRO A 423 6.23 3.43 -8.40
C PRO A 423 6.31 2.39 -9.52
N HIS A 424 5.33 1.49 -9.61
CA HIS A 424 5.49 0.20 -10.29
C HIS A 424 4.54 0.00 -11.46
N ASP A 425 5.09 -0.65 -12.48
CA ASP A 425 4.36 -1.25 -13.59
C ASP A 425 3.87 -2.65 -13.24
N GLU A 426 2.82 -3.10 -13.93
CA GLU A 426 2.41 -4.50 -13.88
C GLU A 426 3.53 -5.40 -14.39
N GLY A 427 3.93 -6.41 -13.60
CA GLY A 427 5.04 -7.29 -13.95
C GLY A 427 6.35 -6.99 -13.23
N ASP A 428 6.46 -5.86 -12.53
CA ASP A 428 7.61 -5.57 -11.69
C ASP A 428 7.76 -6.62 -10.59
N PHE A 429 9.01 -6.99 -10.30
CA PHE A 429 9.35 -7.98 -9.27
C PHE A 429 9.93 -7.30 -8.03
N PHE A 430 10.93 -6.45 -8.22
CA PHE A 430 11.66 -5.82 -7.12
C PHE A 430 10.90 -4.61 -6.60
N ASN A 431 11.03 -4.36 -5.31
CA ASN A 431 10.53 -3.16 -4.65
C ASN A 431 11.44 -1.97 -4.92
N THR A 432 10.85 -0.81 -5.21
CA THR A 432 11.58 0.44 -5.40
C THR A 432 10.71 1.62 -5.00
N ASN A 433 11.31 2.57 -4.27
CA ASN A 433 10.74 3.90 -4.11
C ASN A 433 11.44 4.89 -5.05
N TYR A 434 10.69 5.86 -5.57
CA TYR A 434 11.20 6.89 -6.47
C TYR A 434 11.44 8.22 -5.74
N ASP A 435 12.21 9.11 -6.36
CA ASP A 435 12.38 10.47 -5.83
C ASP A 435 11.09 11.28 -6.01
N THR A 436 10.38 11.51 -4.92
CA THR A 436 9.10 12.21 -4.92
C THR A 436 9.16 13.70 -5.25
N ASN A 437 10.34 14.34 -5.31
CA ASN A 437 10.49 15.78 -5.49
C ASN A 437 9.78 16.28 -6.76
N LYS A 438 9.98 15.61 -7.90
CA LYS A 438 9.34 16.03 -9.15
C LYS A 438 7.81 15.95 -9.05
N ALA A 439 7.27 14.92 -8.41
CA ALA A 439 5.82 14.79 -8.25
C ALA A 439 5.25 15.92 -7.35
N PHE A 440 5.99 16.32 -6.31
CA PHE A 440 5.65 17.51 -5.53
C PHE A 440 5.70 18.79 -6.36
N GLU A 441 6.78 19.02 -7.13
CA GLU A 441 6.91 20.21 -7.99
C GLU A 441 5.78 20.33 -9.03
N LEU A 442 5.23 19.19 -9.49
CA LEU A 442 4.11 19.15 -10.42
C LEU A 442 2.74 19.25 -9.73
N GLY A 443 2.71 19.32 -8.40
CA GLY A 443 1.49 19.46 -7.61
C GLY A 443 0.65 18.18 -7.51
N CYS A 444 1.21 16.99 -7.73
CA CYS A 444 0.48 15.72 -7.60
C CYS A 444 0.11 15.48 -6.12
N GLN A 445 -1.13 15.10 -5.83
CA GLN A 445 -1.65 15.02 -4.46
C GLN A 445 -1.29 13.72 -3.76
N PHE A 446 -1.47 12.59 -4.44
CA PHE A 446 -1.29 11.25 -3.87
C PHE A 446 -0.01 10.63 -4.43
N ILE A 447 1.10 10.88 -3.77
CA ILE A 447 2.42 10.40 -4.23
C ILE A 447 2.72 9.11 -3.48
N ALA A 448 2.28 7.99 -4.05
CA ALA A 448 2.24 6.70 -3.38
C ALA A 448 3.62 6.04 -3.35
N MET A 449 4.00 5.57 -2.16
CA MET A 449 5.31 4.98 -1.87
C MET A 449 5.14 3.60 -1.23
N GLU A 450 6.17 2.74 -1.31
CA GLU A 450 6.22 1.43 -0.69
C GLU A 450 6.73 1.52 0.75
N PHE A 451 5.82 1.71 1.69
CA PHE A 451 6.15 1.99 3.10
C PHE A 451 6.96 0.90 3.81
N GLN A 452 6.84 -0.35 3.36
CA GLN A 452 7.62 -1.50 3.83
C GLN A 452 9.08 -1.47 3.34
N TYR A 453 9.38 -0.73 2.27
CA TYR A 453 10.71 -0.61 1.69
C TYR A 453 11.40 0.66 2.17
N VAL A 454 12.27 0.50 3.17
CA VAL A 454 13.03 1.62 3.75
C VAL A 454 14.30 1.85 2.96
N ASP A 455 14.30 2.91 2.14
CA ASP A 455 15.44 3.42 1.39
C ASP A 455 15.59 4.95 1.57
N SER A 456 16.53 5.57 0.86
CA SER A 456 16.75 7.03 0.94
C SER A 456 15.56 7.85 0.47
N ASN A 457 14.79 7.33 -0.48
CA ASN A 457 13.62 8.02 -1.01
C ASN A 457 12.47 8.01 0.01
N MET A 458 12.27 6.89 0.69
CA MET A 458 11.36 6.80 1.83
C MET A 458 11.79 7.72 2.97
N ASP A 459 13.08 7.81 3.29
CA ASP A 459 13.57 8.71 4.35
C ASP A 459 13.22 10.19 4.05
N ASN A 460 13.46 10.63 2.81
CA ASN A 460 13.07 11.98 2.35
C ASN A 460 11.55 12.19 2.45
N TYR A 461 10.78 11.19 2.03
CA TYR A 461 9.31 11.24 2.05
C TYR A 461 8.76 11.34 3.48
N ILE A 462 9.22 10.48 4.38
CA ILE A 462 8.84 10.47 5.80
C ILE A 462 9.28 11.76 6.48
N THR A 463 10.46 12.29 6.14
CA THR A 463 10.91 13.59 6.63
C THR A 463 9.95 14.71 6.25
N LYS A 464 9.42 14.71 5.02
CA LYS A 464 8.43 15.68 4.57
C LYS A 464 7.12 15.57 5.37
N PHE A 465 6.60 14.35 5.56
CA PHE A 465 5.36 14.06 6.32
C PHE A 465 5.59 13.83 7.82
N LYS A 466 6.71 14.31 8.38
CA LYS A 466 7.11 14.02 9.77
C LYS A 466 6.10 14.43 10.82
N LYS A 467 5.32 15.49 10.57
CA LYS A 467 4.42 16.12 11.56
C LYS A 467 2.93 15.95 11.26
N THR A 468 2.57 15.71 10.01
CA THR A 468 1.17 15.72 9.53
C THR A 468 1.09 14.86 8.28
N SER A 469 -0.05 14.20 8.08
CA SER A 469 -0.35 13.42 6.89
C SER A 469 -0.74 14.28 5.68
N PHE A 470 -1.06 15.56 5.92
CA PHE A 470 -1.49 16.51 4.89
C PHE A 470 -0.59 17.75 4.92
N ILE A 471 -0.05 18.13 3.77
CA ILE A 471 0.83 19.28 3.61
C ILE A 471 0.24 20.18 2.53
N MET A 472 0.03 21.46 2.85
CA MET A 472 -0.46 22.41 1.86
C MET A 472 0.56 22.59 0.75
N LYS A 473 0.09 22.65 -0.50
CA LYS A 473 0.92 22.98 -1.66
C LYS A 473 1.40 24.43 -1.61
N ASP A 474 2.42 24.74 -2.38
CA ASP A 474 2.84 26.13 -2.56
C ASP A 474 1.78 26.96 -3.32
N GLU A 475 1.75 28.27 -3.10
CA GLU A 475 0.67 29.12 -3.62
C GLU A 475 0.59 29.16 -5.15
N ASP A 476 1.71 29.05 -5.84
CA ASP A 476 1.84 29.00 -7.31
C ASP A 476 1.21 27.74 -7.91
N LEU A 477 1.23 26.63 -7.18
CA LEU A 477 0.53 25.38 -7.52
C LEU A 477 -0.97 25.44 -7.19
N GLN A 478 -1.43 26.49 -6.49
CA GLN A 478 -2.84 26.76 -6.21
C GLN A 478 -3.44 27.87 -7.11
N LYS A 479 -2.62 28.83 -7.54
CA LYS A 479 -3.00 30.01 -8.34
C LYS A 479 -3.51 29.63 -9.74
N GLY A 480 -4.27 30.51 -10.40
CA GLY A 480 -4.69 30.34 -11.80
C GLY A 480 -6.08 29.74 -12.03
N ARG A 481 -6.84 29.41 -10.97
CA ARG A 481 -8.24 29.00 -11.08
C ARG A 481 -9.12 30.17 -11.55
N LYS A 482 -9.72 30.06 -12.74
CA LYS A 482 -10.70 31.04 -13.23
C LYS A 482 -12.05 30.98 -12.51
N ASN A 483 -12.32 29.93 -11.73
CA ASN A 483 -13.52 29.76 -10.94
C ASN A 483 -13.14 29.40 -9.51
N ALA A 484 -12.96 30.40 -8.65
CA ALA A 484 -12.96 30.17 -7.21
C ALA A 484 -14.33 29.63 -6.81
N THR A 485 -14.31 28.57 -6.01
CA THR A 485 -15.43 27.79 -5.49
C THR A 485 -16.66 28.66 -5.18
N LYS A 486 -17.81 28.39 -5.80
CA LYS A 486 -19.09 28.75 -5.17
C LYS A 486 -19.13 27.95 -3.87
N ALA A 487 -19.09 28.62 -2.74
CA ALA A 487 -19.32 27.98 -1.45
C ALA A 487 -20.64 27.19 -1.55
N PHE A 488 -20.57 25.87 -1.39
CA PHE A 488 -21.77 25.06 -1.32
C PHE A 488 -22.47 25.40 0.00
N THR A 489 -23.44 26.29 -0.07
CA THR A 489 -24.30 26.64 1.06
C THR A 489 -25.33 25.54 1.18
N THR A 490 -25.08 24.55 2.03
CA THR A 490 -26.14 23.68 2.51
C THR A 490 -27.10 24.57 3.34
N LYS A 491 -28.25 24.93 2.76
CA LYS A 491 -29.36 25.46 3.56
C LYS A 491 -29.75 24.36 4.56
N PRO A 492 -29.83 24.64 5.87
CA PRO A 492 -30.37 23.70 6.84
C PRO A 492 -31.82 23.41 6.46
N GLN A 493 -32.11 22.17 6.06
CA GLN A 493 -33.48 21.73 5.89
C GLN A 493 -34.07 21.58 7.29
N THR A 494 -34.97 22.51 7.63
CA THR A 494 -35.67 22.53 8.91
C THR A 494 -36.50 21.26 9.02
N THR A 495 -36.16 20.42 9.99
CA THR A 495 -36.97 19.27 10.40
C THR A 495 -38.33 19.78 10.84
N THR A 496 -39.37 19.46 10.08
CA THR A 496 -40.75 19.61 10.52
C THR A 496 -41.02 18.52 11.55
N SER A 497 -41.11 18.94 12.81
CA SER A 497 -41.58 18.12 13.91
C SER A 497 -43.04 17.71 13.67
N SER A 498 -43.28 16.44 13.35
CA SER A 498 -44.61 15.85 13.48
C SER A 498 -44.82 15.45 14.94
N THR A 499 -45.60 16.28 15.64
CA THR A 499 -46.12 16.02 16.98
C THR A 499 -47.05 14.82 16.92
N SER A 500 -46.68 13.72 17.60
CA SER A 500 -47.57 12.61 17.90
C SER A 500 -48.56 13.04 18.98
N SER A 501 -49.82 13.20 18.60
CA SER A 501 -50.94 13.36 19.53
C SER A 501 -51.67 12.03 19.67
N THR A 502 -51.74 11.59 20.93
CA THR A 502 -52.50 10.44 21.42
C THR A 502 -54.00 10.77 21.43
N SER A 503 -54.84 9.89 20.86
CA SER A 503 -56.26 9.76 21.22
C SER A 503 -56.77 8.42 20.66
N SER A 504 -56.91 7.42 21.53
CA SER A 504 -58.15 7.03 22.21
C SER A 504 -59.19 6.36 21.30
N THR A 505 -59.24 5.04 21.46
CA THR A 505 -60.30 4.10 21.07
C THR A 505 -61.69 4.63 21.43
N SER A 506 -62.60 4.68 20.46
CA SER A 506 -64.02 4.44 20.73
C SER A 506 -64.72 3.90 19.49
N SER A 507 -65.55 2.91 19.77
CA SER A 507 -66.39 2.08 18.92
C SER A 507 -67.43 2.83 18.11
N THR A 508 -67.70 2.39 16.87
CA THR A 508 -69.06 1.96 16.45
C THR A 508 -69.07 1.34 15.04
N SER A 509 -69.62 0.12 14.99
CA SER A 509 -70.47 -0.48 13.94
C SER A 509 -70.45 0.08 12.51
N SER A 510 -70.11 -0.75 11.53
CA SER A 510 -71.14 -1.38 10.68
C SER A 510 -70.53 -2.36 9.68
N THR A 511 -71.21 -3.49 9.57
CA THR A 511 -70.93 -4.67 8.76
C THR A 511 -71.60 -4.50 7.40
N SER A 512 -70.89 -4.71 6.29
CA SER A 512 -71.53 -5.24 5.07
C SER A 512 -70.55 -5.98 4.17
N LYS A 513 -71.00 -7.18 3.81
CA LYS A 513 -70.39 -8.24 2.98
C LYS A 513 -70.22 -7.86 1.50
N ALA A 514 -69.36 -8.66 0.84
CA ALA A 514 -69.42 -9.23 -0.53
C ALA A 514 -68.17 -8.85 -1.36
N LYS A 515 -67.23 -9.76 -1.67
CA LYS A 515 -67.26 -10.97 -2.53
C LYS A 515 -67.45 -10.62 -4.02
N SER A 516 -66.34 -10.63 -4.78
CA SER A 516 -66.17 -11.34 -6.08
C SER A 516 -65.09 -10.70 -6.98
N SER A 517 -64.06 -11.48 -7.31
CA SER A 517 -63.24 -11.40 -8.53
C SER A 517 -64.09 -11.82 -9.77
N PRO A 518 -63.54 -11.98 -10.99
CA PRO A 518 -62.50 -11.27 -11.75
C PRO A 518 -62.99 -10.89 -13.17
N THR A 519 -62.25 -10.07 -13.94
CA THR A 519 -62.41 -10.05 -15.41
C THR A 519 -61.13 -9.69 -16.14
N THR A 520 -60.69 -10.63 -16.98
CA THR A 520 -59.76 -10.46 -18.11
C THR A 520 -60.44 -9.66 -19.24
N PRO A 521 -59.70 -9.17 -20.25
CA PRO A 521 -59.86 -9.80 -21.56
C PRO A 521 -58.55 -10.01 -22.36
N LYS A 522 -58.58 -11.09 -23.14
CA LYS A 522 -57.68 -11.48 -24.26
C LYS A 522 -57.94 -10.64 -25.51
N THR A 523 -56.91 -10.41 -26.34
CA THR A 523 -56.90 -10.48 -27.83
C THR A 523 -55.42 -10.56 -28.24
N THR A 524 -54.81 -11.61 -28.82
CA THR A 524 -55.00 -12.46 -30.03
C THR A 524 -54.32 -11.93 -31.30
N ILE A 525 -53.17 -12.57 -31.63
CA ILE A 525 -52.61 -12.97 -32.96
C ILE A 525 -51.97 -11.91 -33.89
N ALA A 526 -50.67 -12.10 -34.20
CA ALA A 526 -50.19 -12.55 -35.52
C ALA A 526 -48.69 -12.95 -35.47
N LYS A 527 -48.39 -14.08 -36.12
CA LYS A 527 -47.06 -14.63 -36.40
C LYS A 527 -46.47 -13.91 -37.62
N ASP A 528 -45.15 -13.74 -37.65
CA ASP A 528 -44.37 -14.12 -38.83
C ASP A 528 -42.94 -14.48 -38.45
N ILE A 529 -42.45 -15.51 -39.14
CA ILE A 529 -41.17 -16.18 -39.00
C ILE A 529 -40.30 -15.68 -40.15
N ASP A 530 -39.07 -15.25 -39.88
CA ASP A 530 -38.02 -15.40 -40.88
C ASP A 530 -36.67 -15.76 -40.25
N LYS A 531 -35.96 -16.64 -40.95
CA LYS A 531 -34.70 -17.29 -40.58
C LYS A 531 -33.53 -16.48 -41.13
N SER A 532 -32.51 -16.22 -40.31
CA SER A 532 -31.16 -16.02 -40.85
C SER A 532 -30.09 -16.47 -39.84
N SER A 533 -29.21 -17.33 -40.32
CA SER A 533 -28.09 -18.00 -39.66
C SER A 533 -27.02 -17.07 -39.06
N PRO A 534 -26.14 -17.57 -38.17
CA PRO A 534 -25.16 -16.76 -37.44
C PRO A 534 -23.87 -16.56 -38.24
N THR A 535 -23.39 -15.31 -38.33
CA THR A 535 -22.06 -14.96 -38.82
C THR A 535 -21.13 -14.61 -37.65
N THR A 536 -20.05 -15.36 -37.55
CA THR A 536 -18.86 -15.16 -36.71
C THR A 536 -18.19 -13.80 -36.96
N PRO A 537 -17.65 -13.10 -35.95
CA PRO A 537 -16.67 -12.04 -36.18
C PRO A 537 -15.24 -12.55 -36.04
N THR A 538 -14.52 -12.37 -37.14
CA THR A 538 -13.10 -12.66 -37.35
C THR A 538 -12.21 -11.68 -36.57
N THR A 539 -11.24 -12.24 -35.86
CA THR A 539 -10.11 -11.55 -35.20
C THR A 539 -9.30 -10.75 -36.21
N THR A 540 -9.12 -9.44 -35.99
CA THR A 540 -8.09 -8.65 -36.70
C THR A 540 -7.14 -8.02 -35.69
N ARG A 541 -5.93 -8.57 -35.68
CA ARG A 541 -4.74 -8.18 -34.93
C ARG A 541 -4.10 -6.96 -35.60
N ALA A 542 -4.09 -5.81 -34.94
CA ALA A 542 -3.28 -4.66 -35.36
C ALA A 542 -1.94 -4.66 -34.59
N LYS A 543 -0.84 -4.84 -35.33
CA LYS A 543 0.52 -4.50 -34.90
C LYS A 543 0.59 -2.98 -34.65
N ARG A 544 1.19 -2.56 -33.53
CA ARG A 544 1.82 -1.23 -33.44
C ARG A 544 3.28 -1.38 -33.06
N ILE A 545 4.05 -0.57 -33.77
CA ILE A 545 5.46 -0.22 -33.60
C ILE A 545 5.60 0.63 -32.34
#